data_AF-A0AAJ6QVM1-F1
#
_entry.id   AF-A0AAJ6QVM1-F1
#
_cell.length_a   1.000
_cell.length_b   1.000
_cell.length_c   1.000
_cell.angle_alpha   90.00
_cell.angle_beta   90.00
_cell.angle_gamma   90.00
#
_symmetry.space_group_name_H-M   'P 1'
#
loop_
_entity.id
_entity.type
_entity.pdbx_description
1 polymer ?
#
loop_
_entity_poly.entity_id
_entity_poly.type
_entity_poly.pdbx_seq_one_letter_code
_entity_poly.pdbx_strand_id
1 'polypeptide(L)'
;MACFISSLPIWSYINSWLFMDFEGQRRAEKIFQLIIVLAAIVGFCIGYAFQMYSYSILTLGCGCLLSCLVCLFNWPWFQLKPLNWQKPLTDIEDKKSK
;
A
#
# COMPACT_ATOMS: atom_id res chain seq x y z
N MET A 1 13.89 -12.30 -24.83
CA MET A 1 14.33 -12.31 -23.41
C MET A 1 13.16 -11.99 -22.45
N ALA A 2 12.45 -10.87 -22.58
CA ALA A 2 11.34 -10.51 -21.65
C ALA A 2 10.14 -11.49 -21.62
N CYS A 3 9.78 -12.08 -22.77
CA CYS A 3 8.65 -13.01 -22.88
C CYS A 3 8.86 -14.36 -22.15
N PHE A 4 10.12 -14.81 -22.03
CA PHE A 4 10.48 -16.06 -21.34
C PHE A 4 10.47 -15.90 -19.81
N ILE A 5 10.63 -14.66 -19.36
CA ILE A 5 10.64 -14.29 -17.95
C ILE A 5 9.17 -14.21 -17.47
N SER A 6 8.27 -13.58 -18.22
CA SER A 6 6.84 -13.47 -17.89
C SER A 6 6.04 -14.78 -17.89
N SER A 7 6.54 -15.84 -18.52
CA SER A 7 5.86 -17.15 -18.57
C SER A 7 6.11 -18.03 -17.34
N LEU A 8 7.02 -17.62 -16.44
CA LEU A 8 7.27 -18.34 -15.20
C LEU A 8 6.14 -18.07 -14.18
N PRO A 9 5.68 -19.09 -13.44
CA PRO A 9 4.64 -18.93 -12.42
C PRO A 9 5.03 -17.91 -11.34
N ILE A 10 6.33 -17.70 -11.14
CA ILE A 10 6.87 -16.70 -10.21
C ILE A 10 6.45 -15.26 -10.58
N TRP A 11 6.32 -14.96 -11.88
CA TRP A 11 5.91 -13.63 -12.32
C TRP A 11 4.44 -13.35 -12.04
N SER A 12 3.58 -14.36 -12.12
CA SER A 12 2.17 -14.23 -11.74
C SER A 12 2.04 -13.92 -10.24
N TYR A 13 2.81 -14.60 -9.39
CA TYR A 13 2.87 -14.31 -7.96
C TYR A 13 3.38 -12.89 -7.69
N ILE A 14 4.53 -12.50 -8.26
CA ILE A 14 5.09 -11.14 -8.07
C ILE A 14 4.11 -10.06 -8.52
N ASN A 15 3.43 -10.26 -9.65
CA ASN A 15 2.48 -9.28 -10.17
C ASN A 15 1.25 -9.14 -9.24
N SER A 16 0.76 -10.22 -8.65
CA SER A 16 -0.32 -10.14 -7.65
C SER A 16 0.07 -9.39 -6.37
N TRP A 17 1.35 -9.40 -6.00
CA TRP A 17 1.88 -8.65 -4.87
C TRP A 17 2.09 -7.16 -5.19
N LEU A 18 2.46 -6.85 -6.43
CA LEU A 18 2.70 -5.48 -6.90
C LEU A 18 1.41 -4.74 -7.30
N PHE A 19 0.41 -5.45 -7.81
CA PHE A 19 -0.84 -4.85 -8.27
C PHE A 19 -1.81 -4.68 -7.09
N MET A 20 -1.90 -3.46 -6.57
CA MET A 20 -2.82 -3.07 -5.52
C MET A 20 -3.98 -2.23 -6.08
N ASP A 21 -5.19 -2.45 -5.57
CA ASP A 21 -6.38 -1.67 -5.92
C ASP A 21 -6.34 -0.28 -5.27
N PHE A 22 -7.05 0.70 -5.82
CA PHE A 22 -7.08 2.09 -5.35
C PHE A 22 -7.58 2.20 -3.89
N GLU A 23 -8.62 1.44 -3.53
CA GLU A 23 -9.10 1.41 -2.13
C GLU A 23 -8.09 0.73 -1.19
N GLY A 24 -7.35 -0.27 -1.68
CA GLY A 24 -6.26 -0.91 -0.94
C GLY A 24 -5.12 0.08 -0.68
N GLN A 25 -4.72 0.83 -1.71
CA GLN A 25 -3.71 1.88 -1.62
C GLN A 25 -4.09 2.96 -0.61
N ARG A 26 -5.32 3.47 -0.66
CA ARG A 26 -5.79 4.50 0.29
C ARG A 26 -5.73 4.02 1.75
N ARG A 27 -5.99 2.73 2.00
CA ARG A 27 -5.87 2.15 3.34
C ARG A 27 -4.41 2.00 3.75
N ALA A 28 -3.55 1.55 2.84
CA ALA A 28 -2.12 1.43 3.08
C ALA A 28 -1.50 2.79 3.47
N GLU A 29 -1.89 3.87 2.79
CA GLU A 29 -1.44 5.23 3.11
C GLU A 29 -1.87 5.69 4.51
N LYS A 30 -3.12 5.43 4.90
CA LYS A 30 -3.62 5.75 6.25
C LYS A 30 -2.86 5.00 7.34
N ILE A 31 -2.57 3.72 7.11
CA ILE A 31 -1.81 2.89 8.06
C ILE A 31 -0.35 3.36 8.12
N PHE A 32 0.25 3.70 6.99
CA PHE A 32 1.59 4.28 6.94
C PHE A 32 1.67 5.55 7.80
N GLN A 33 0.75 6.49 7.59
CA GLN A 33 0.68 7.73 8.37
C GLN A 33 0.48 7.45 9.86
N LEU A 34 -0.41 6.53 10.22
CA LEU A 34 -0.65 6.15 11.62
C LEU A 34 0.62 5.63 12.29
N ILE A 35 1.34 4.71 11.64
CA ILE A 35 2.58 4.13 12.18
C ILE A 35 3.65 5.21 12.36
N ILE A 36 3.85 6.08 11.36
CA ILE A 36 4.84 7.16 11.43
C ILE A 36 4.51 8.15 12.55
N VAL A 37 3.25 8.53 12.70
CA VAL A 37 2.81 9.46 13.75
C VAL A 37 3.03 8.85 15.14
N LEU A 38 2.68 7.57 15.34
CA LEU A 38 2.93 6.87 16.59
C LEU A 38 4.44 6.78 16.90
N ALA A 39 5.25 6.42 15.90
CA ALA A 39 6.71 6.39 16.04
C ALA A 39 7.29 7.78 16.36
N ALA A 40 6.74 8.84 15.78
CA ALA A 40 7.15 10.21 16.06
C ALA A 40 6.84 10.62 17.52
N ILE A 41 5.65 10.28 18.04
CA ILE A 41 5.28 10.56 19.43
C ILE A 41 6.21 9.82 20.40
N VAL A 42 6.41 8.51 20.17
CA VAL A 42 7.31 7.69 21.01
C VAL A 42 8.75 8.19 20.92
N GLY A 43 9.24 8.47 19.71
CA GLY A 43 10.58 9.01 19.49
C GLY A 43 10.78 10.36 20.16
N PHE A 44 9.75 11.22 20.16
CA PHE A 44 9.78 12.49 20.87
C PHE A 44 9.88 12.31 22.39
N CYS A 45 9.08 11.44 22.99
CA CYS A 45 9.14 11.16 24.44
C CYS A 45 10.51 10.60 24.86
N ILE A 46 11.06 9.65 24.09
CA ILE A 46 12.37 9.05 24.34
C ILE A 46 13.47 10.10 24.17
N GLY A 47 13.46 10.83 23.05
CA GLY A 47 14.46 11.88 22.80
C GLY A 47 14.44 12.98 23.86
N TYR A 48 13.26 13.33 24.37
CA TYR A 48 13.12 14.29 25.47
C TYR A 48 13.72 13.75 26.78
N ALA A 49 13.48 12.48 27.11
CA ALA A 49 14.03 11.87 28.32
C ALA A 49 15.57 11.77 28.29
N PHE A 50 16.14 11.43 27.13
CA PHE A 50 17.59 11.28 26.96
C PHE A 50 18.32 12.57 26.54
N GLN A 51 17.61 13.67 26.29
CA GLN A 51 18.16 14.97 25.83
C GLN A 51 19.02 14.86 24.55
N MET A 52 18.81 13.82 23.76
CA MET A 52 19.63 13.47 22.60
C MET A 52 18.73 13.30 21.38
N TYR A 53 18.83 14.22 20.41
CA TYR A 53 17.96 14.25 19.24
C TYR A 53 18.10 13.01 18.33
N SER A 54 19.26 12.36 18.35
CA SER A 54 19.54 11.16 17.55
C SER A 54 18.58 10.01 17.84
N TYR A 55 18.12 9.83 19.08
CA TYR A 55 17.16 8.76 19.42
C TYR A 55 15.79 8.99 18.79
N SER A 56 15.35 10.25 18.65
CA SER A 56 14.11 10.59 17.97
C SER A 56 14.17 10.20 16.49
N ILE A 57 15.31 10.51 15.82
CA ILE A 57 15.53 10.14 14.42
C ILE A 57 15.60 8.63 14.24
N LEU A 58 16.31 7.91 15.11
CA LEU A 58 16.41 6.45 15.04
C LEU A 58 15.04 5.80 15.20
N THR A 59 14.24 6.27 16.15
CA THR A 59 12.88 5.75 16.36
C THR A 59 11.98 6.00 15.15
N LEU A 60 12.08 7.20 14.55
CA LEU A 60 11.35 7.54 13.33
C LEU A 60 11.80 6.67 12.14
N GLY A 61 13.11 6.44 11.99
CA GLY A 61 13.70 5.57 10.97
C GLY A 61 13.23 4.12 11.12
N CYS A 62 13.24 3.58 12.33
CA CYS A 62 12.68 2.26 12.63
C CYS A 62 11.17 2.19 12.31
N GLY A 63 10.41 3.22 12.68
CA GLY A 63 8.98 3.32 12.35
C GLY A 63 8.74 3.35 10.84
N CYS A 64 9.59 4.03 10.09
CA CYS A 64 9.54 4.11 8.63
C CYS A 64 9.88 2.77 7.96
N LEU A 65 10.92 2.09 8.42
CA LEU A 65 11.23 0.75 7.91
C LEU A 65 10.08 -0.23 8.19
N LEU A 66 9.51 -0.18 9.39
CA LEU A 66 8.38 -1.01 9.77
C LEU A 66 7.13 -0.70 8.92
N SER A 67 6.81 0.58 8.71
CA SER A 67 5.66 0.97 7.88
C SER A 67 5.87 0.59 6.41
N CYS A 68 7.08 0.74 5.87
CA CYS A 68 7.42 0.27 4.53
C CYS A 68 7.21 -1.24 4.39
N LEU A 69 7.70 -2.05 5.33
CA LEU A 69 7.46 -3.49 5.32
C LEU A 69 5.96 -3.81 5.33
N VAL A 70 5.18 -3.18 6.20
CA VAL A 70 3.74 -3.42 6.28
C VAL A 70 2.99 -2.97 5.02
N CYS A 71 3.35 -1.84 4.42
CA CYS A 71 2.61 -1.29 3.27
C CYS A 71 3.06 -1.87 1.91
N LEU A 72 4.30 -2.36 1.78
CA LEU A 72 4.79 -3.00 0.55
C LEU A 72 4.19 -4.39 0.32
N PHE A 73 3.90 -5.09 1.41
CA PHE A 73 3.23 -6.37 1.34
C PHE A 73 1.72 -6.10 1.10
N ASN A 74 1.22 -6.44 -0.09
CA ASN A 74 -0.22 -6.41 -0.40
C ASN A 74 -0.93 -7.52 0.38
N TRP A 75 -1.19 -7.24 1.66
CA TRP A 75 -1.83 -8.19 2.54
C TRP A 75 -3.28 -8.48 2.13
N PRO A 76 -3.78 -9.70 2.35
CA PRO A 76 -5.11 -10.10 1.92
C PRO A 76 -6.24 -9.24 2.52
N TRP A 77 -6.00 -8.55 3.65
CA TRP A 77 -6.97 -7.62 4.25
C TRP A 77 -7.12 -6.29 3.49
N PHE A 78 -6.19 -5.95 2.59
CA PHE A 78 -6.33 -4.77 1.74
C PHE A 78 -7.27 -5.01 0.55
N GLN A 79 -7.53 -6.27 0.19
CA GLN A 79 -8.31 -6.68 -0.99
C GLN A 79 -9.68 -7.28 -0.64
N LEU A 80 -10.31 -6.83 0.45
CA LEU A 80 -11.59 -7.40 0.94
C LEU A 80 -12.82 -7.07 0.07
N LYS A 81 -12.70 -6.17 -0.91
CA LYS A 81 -13.81 -5.73 -1.77
C LYS A 81 -13.39 -5.92 -3.23
N PRO A 82 -13.85 -6.96 -3.94
CA PRO A 82 -13.59 -7.06 -5.37
C PRO A 82 -14.26 -5.90 -6.10
N LEU A 83 -13.49 -5.20 -6.93
CA LEU A 83 -13.96 -4.05 -7.70
C LEU A 83 -15.03 -4.51 -8.71
N ASN A 84 -16.25 -3.97 -8.62
CA ASN A 84 -17.31 -4.24 -9.58
C ASN A 84 -17.16 -3.28 -10.77
N TRP A 85 -16.49 -3.75 -11.81
CA TRP A 85 -16.32 -3.00 -13.06
C TRP A 85 -17.68 -2.73 -13.70
N GLN A 86 -18.00 -1.46 -13.93
CA GLN A 86 -19.19 -1.10 -14.68
C GLN A 86 -19.09 -1.65 -16.10
N LYS A 87 -20.19 -2.20 -16.60
CA LYS A 87 -20.27 -2.72 -17.97
C LYS A 87 -20.02 -1.59 -18.96
N PRO A 88 -19.30 -1.85 -20.06
CA PRO A 88 -19.07 -0.84 -21.10
C PRO A 88 -20.42 -0.32 -21.62
N LEU A 89 -20.49 0.99 -21.87
CA LEU A 89 -21.67 1.66 -22.40
C LEU A 89 -21.84 1.33 -23.89
N THR A 90 -22.27 0.10 -24.21
CA THR A 90 -22.70 -0.26 -25.58
C THR A 90 -24.19 0.02 -25.82
N ASP A 91 -24.96 0.28 -24.76
CA ASP A 91 -26.43 0.28 -24.84
C ASP A 91 -27.04 1.68 -25.10
N ILE A 92 -26.22 2.74 -25.14
CA ILE A 92 -26.69 4.11 -25.38
C ILE A 92 -26.92 4.36 -26.89
N GLU A 93 -26.20 3.66 -27.77
CA GLU A 93 -26.35 3.82 -29.22
C GLU A 93 -27.57 3.05 -29.79
N ASP A 94 -27.93 1.91 -29.18
CA ASP A 94 -29.05 1.07 -29.65
C ASP A 94 -30.44 1.64 -29.31
N LYS A 95 -30.56 2.54 -28.32
CA LYS A 95 -31.84 3.18 -27.96
C LYS A 95 -32.14 4.48 -28.67
N LYS A 96 -31.17 5.06 -29.40
CA LYS A 96 -31.38 6.30 -30.18
C LYS A 96 -31.77 6.01 -31.64
N SER A 97 -31.62 4.76 -32.09
CA SER A 97 -31.93 4.32 -33.46
C SER A 97 -33.28 3.58 -33.60
N LYS A 98 -34.09 3.49 -32.54
CA LYS A 98 -35.38 2.78 -32.57
C LYS A 98 -36.55 3.67 -32.20
#